data_AF-A0A2J7VHG6-F1
#
_entry.id   AF-A0A2J7VHG6-F1
#
_cell.length_a   1.000
_cell.length_b   1.000
_cell.length_c   1.000
_cell.angle_alpha   90.00
_cell.angle_beta   90.00
_cell.angle_gamma   90.00
#
_symmetry.space_group_name_H-M   'P 1'
#
loop_
_entity.id
_entity.type
_entity.pdbx_description
1 polymer ?
#
loop_
_entity_poly.entity_id
_entity_poly.type
_entity_poly.pdbx_seq_one_letter_code
_entity_poly.pdbx_strand_id
1 'polypeptide(L)'
;MSTVIESRKLTLHPLAIHTFIKAQAGSMGKALSESVMNSVDAGATRVDINVSSTEYTIVDDGSGFLSREEIYAWFETLGFPHDEGNHRIYGKFGLGRAQQWAYASNVWHSNEFLMHVDVQTKGLDYVLQETEARQGTSIFGKFYKALSDAELLQLEAELERLVRYVPGAVYLNAKLITKDPATEAWDLETNEAYYRFDPKGYSLDVYNGGVLVNHFGRYRFSCAGEVVTKPDFTLSLNVARNDIMSSCPVWPRIAKHFPATVAKEKDKPKVRKDTEEELKEVANAVKAGTKPLFSALENHPQLVTSVLGRGIKYFDLVSDWRAPVVLFAPKGDELGKRIVKLRKGTAVSLDTLKLWGFTEPSQLKAVFAESLKVQDPSRLARFENNVWTADGRATFPSLVSNRIVLAHSELEPAEKAAQTAFKTSTIYLAKDLASLVESRGLALSKGALHLEFGDAPDHLAWLGDDGSLVLRRKEATKAAEGGLAKVISYLMQALRDALAEPLGERVDEILLALVTQTSAVGEFAETAAARYVYECKKKDLPLPQRKLADLAKLGIE
;
A
#
# COMPACT_ATOMS: atom_id res chain seq x y z
N MET A 1 -23.50 21.05 -43.66
CA MET A 1 -22.18 20.41 -43.47
C MET A 1 -22.44 19.00 -42.96
N SER A 2 -22.04 17.97 -43.69
CA SER A 2 -22.20 16.58 -43.26
C SER A 2 -21.18 16.29 -42.16
N THR A 3 -21.65 15.89 -40.98
CA THR A 3 -20.79 15.44 -39.88
C THR A 3 -20.12 14.14 -40.31
N VAL A 4 -18.80 14.17 -40.50
CA VAL A 4 -18.01 12.97 -40.80
C VAL A 4 -17.75 12.26 -39.48
N ILE A 5 -18.33 11.07 -39.31
CA ILE A 5 -18.04 10.18 -38.18
C ILE A 5 -16.92 9.25 -38.64
N GLU A 6 -15.75 9.36 -38.01
CA GLU A 6 -14.58 8.52 -38.30
C GLU A 6 -14.25 7.64 -37.11
N SER A 7 -14.14 6.33 -37.35
CA SER A 7 -13.62 5.38 -36.37
C SER A 7 -12.11 5.27 -36.51
N ARG A 8 -11.38 5.47 -35.40
CA ARG A 8 -9.91 5.37 -35.36
C ARG A 8 -9.46 4.34 -34.34
N LYS A 9 -8.32 3.69 -34.62
CA LYS A 9 -7.70 2.72 -33.72
C LYS A 9 -6.68 3.42 -32.81
N LEU A 10 -6.75 3.13 -31.52
CA LEU A 10 -5.71 3.54 -30.56
C LEU A 10 -4.42 2.77 -30.83
N THR A 11 -3.29 3.46 -30.79
CA THR A 11 -1.95 2.87 -30.96
C THR A 11 -1.15 3.02 -29.68
N LEU A 12 -0.24 2.06 -29.42
CA LEU A 12 0.66 2.11 -28.28
C LEU A 12 2.01 2.68 -28.73
N HIS A 13 2.47 3.73 -28.07
CA HIS A 13 3.78 4.30 -28.34
C HIS A 13 4.90 3.38 -27.81
N PRO A 14 6.02 3.16 -28.54
CA PRO A 14 7.13 2.30 -28.09
C PRO A 14 7.65 2.60 -26.68
N LEU A 15 7.70 3.88 -26.29
CA LEU A 15 8.09 4.28 -24.92
C LEU A 15 7.20 3.68 -23.82
N ALA A 16 5.93 3.42 -24.13
CA ALA A 16 5.03 2.76 -23.19
C ALA A 16 5.46 1.30 -22.95
N ILE A 17 5.95 0.58 -23.97
CA ILE A 17 6.47 -0.78 -23.83
C ILE A 17 7.67 -0.81 -22.86
N HIS A 18 8.63 0.10 -23.04
CA HIS A 18 9.77 0.22 -22.14
C HIS A 18 9.34 0.58 -20.70
N THR A 19 8.32 1.44 -20.57
CA THR A 19 7.74 1.77 -19.26
C THR A 19 7.06 0.56 -18.63
N PHE A 20 6.34 -0.27 -19.39
CA PHE A 20 5.71 -1.50 -18.90
C PHE A 20 6.75 -2.51 -18.42
N ILE A 21 7.82 -2.73 -19.18
CA ILE A 21 8.92 -3.63 -18.79
C ILE A 21 9.49 -3.23 -17.43
N LYS A 22 9.79 -1.94 -17.24
CA LYS A 22 10.35 -1.43 -15.97
C LYS A 22 9.33 -1.40 -14.83
N ALA A 23 8.08 -1.03 -15.10
CA ALA A 23 7.06 -0.88 -14.06
C ALA A 23 6.49 -2.23 -13.58
N GLN A 24 6.54 -3.28 -14.41
CA GLN A 24 6.13 -4.64 -14.02
C GLN A 24 7.25 -5.44 -13.34
N ALA A 25 8.51 -5.03 -13.49
CA ALA A 25 9.66 -5.66 -12.85
C ALA A 25 9.67 -5.37 -11.34
N GLY A 26 8.93 -6.18 -10.56
CA GLY A 26 8.85 -6.02 -9.11
C GLY A 26 10.13 -6.46 -8.39
N SER A 27 10.58 -7.69 -8.66
CA SER A 27 11.83 -8.26 -8.14
C SER A 27 12.41 -9.24 -9.15
N MET A 28 13.72 -9.50 -9.04
CA MET A 28 14.39 -10.47 -9.91
C MET A 28 13.88 -11.90 -9.64
N GLY A 29 13.57 -12.26 -8.39
CA GLY A 29 12.97 -13.55 -8.06
C GLY A 29 11.65 -13.78 -8.79
N LYS A 30 10.80 -12.75 -8.88
CA LYS A 30 9.56 -12.80 -9.67
C LYS A 30 9.82 -12.96 -11.17
N ALA A 31 10.77 -12.20 -11.71
CA ALA A 31 11.15 -12.32 -13.12
C ALA A 31 11.65 -13.74 -13.49
N LEU A 32 12.38 -14.40 -12.59
CA LEU A 32 12.80 -15.80 -12.77
C LEU A 32 11.63 -16.77 -12.60
N SER A 33 10.72 -16.53 -11.65
CA SER A 33 9.52 -17.36 -11.49
C SER A 33 8.61 -17.35 -12.72
N GLU A 34 8.58 -16.25 -13.49
CA GLU A 34 7.88 -16.18 -14.77
C GLU A 34 8.48 -17.12 -15.82
N SER A 35 9.81 -17.31 -15.83
CA SER A 35 10.43 -18.33 -16.68
C SER A 35 10.04 -19.73 -16.25
N VAL A 36 10.06 -20.03 -14.95
CA VAL A 36 9.61 -21.34 -14.45
C VAL A 36 8.17 -21.64 -14.88
N MET A 37 7.26 -20.67 -14.74
CA MET A 37 5.88 -20.82 -15.19
C MET A 37 5.78 -21.06 -16.70
N ASN A 38 6.56 -20.35 -17.51
CA ASN A 38 6.58 -20.54 -18.97
C ASN A 38 7.15 -21.91 -19.35
N SER A 39 8.17 -22.40 -18.66
CA SER A 39 8.73 -23.74 -18.88
C SER A 39 7.70 -24.82 -18.58
N VAL A 40 6.93 -24.70 -17.47
CA VAL A 40 5.85 -25.65 -17.15
C VAL A 40 4.73 -25.60 -18.18
N ASP A 41 4.33 -24.41 -18.64
CA ASP A 41 3.36 -24.26 -19.72
C ASP A 41 3.84 -24.88 -21.05
N ALA A 42 5.15 -24.94 -21.27
CA ALA A 42 5.80 -25.62 -22.39
C ALA A 42 6.00 -27.13 -22.16
N GLY A 43 5.47 -27.68 -21.05
CA GLY A 43 5.54 -29.10 -20.72
C GLY A 43 6.88 -29.56 -20.12
N ALA A 44 7.72 -28.64 -19.64
CA ALA A 44 8.97 -29.01 -18.98
C ALA A 44 8.72 -29.85 -17.72
N THR A 45 9.50 -30.92 -17.57
CA THR A 45 9.52 -31.74 -16.35
C THR A 45 10.65 -31.32 -15.40
N ARG A 46 11.66 -30.62 -15.93
CA ARG A 46 12.82 -30.14 -15.20
C ARG A 46 13.22 -28.72 -15.64
N VAL A 47 13.55 -27.89 -14.66
CA VAL A 47 14.11 -26.54 -14.87
C VAL A 47 15.33 -26.36 -13.98
N ASP A 48 16.50 -26.09 -14.57
CA ASP A 48 17.73 -25.80 -13.87
C ASP A 48 18.04 -24.30 -13.95
N ILE A 49 18.10 -23.66 -12.79
CA ILE A 49 18.45 -22.24 -12.64
C ILE A 49 19.80 -22.17 -11.94
N ASN A 50 20.77 -21.48 -12.53
CA ASN A 50 22.00 -21.10 -11.84
C ASN A 50 22.08 -19.58 -11.77
N VAL A 51 22.42 -19.03 -10.62
CA VAL A 51 22.51 -17.59 -10.40
C VAL A 51 23.78 -17.26 -9.63
N SER A 52 24.45 -16.20 -10.08
CA SER A 52 25.63 -15.61 -9.44
C SER A 52 25.41 -14.11 -9.24
N SER A 53 26.42 -13.40 -8.73
CA SER A 53 26.36 -11.95 -8.60
C SER A 53 26.29 -11.21 -9.94
N THR A 54 26.78 -11.80 -11.04
CA THR A 54 26.91 -11.10 -12.33
C THR A 54 25.98 -11.62 -13.43
N GLU A 55 25.48 -12.84 -13.29
CA GLU A 55 24.73 -13.53 -14.33
C GLU A 55 23.83 -14.63 -13.78
N TYR A 56 22.93 -15.09 -14.64
CA TYR A 56 22.11 -16.28 -14.40
C TYR A 56 21.94 -17.11 -15.69
N THR A 57 21.64 -18.40 -15.50
CA THR A 57 21.17 -19.30 -16.54
C THR A 57 19.89 -19.98 -16.11
N ILE A 58 19.00 -20.23 -17.08
CA ILE A 58 17.81 -21.05 -16.93
C ILE A 58 17.84 -22.06 -18.07
N VAL A 59 17.67 -23.34 -17.79
CA VAL A 59 17.58 -24.40 -18.80
C VAL A 59 16.39 -25.28 -18.47
N ASP A 60 15.51 -25.49 -19.44
CA ASP A 60 14.38 -26.41 -19.33
C ASP A 60 14.37 -27.46 -20.44
N ASP A 61 13.59 -28.53 -20.22
CA ASP A 61 13.39 -29.64 -21.15
C ASP A 61 12.04 -29.58 -21.88
N GLY A 62 11.39 -28.41 -21.91
CA GLY A 62 10.09 -28.22 -22.55
C GLY A 62 10.13 -28.27 -24.09
N SER A 63 9.03 -27.89 -24.74
CA SER A 63 8.96 -27.88 -26.21
C SER A 63 9.79 -26.76 -26.86
N GLY A 64 10.01 -25.66 -26.15
CA GLY A 64 10.53 -24.42 -26.73
C GLY A 64 9.62 -23.83 -27.82
N PHE A 65 10.12 -22.79 -28.50
CA PHE A 65 9.58 -22.23 -29.74
C PHE A 65 9.87 -23.17 -30.92
N LEU A 66 8.83 -23.59 -31.62
CA LEU A 66 8.88 -24.57 -32.71
C LEU A 66 9.04 -23.92 -34.08
N SER A 67 8.73 -22.63 -34.23
CA SER A 67 8.87 -21.91 -35.50
C SER A 67 9.10 -20.41 -35.31
N ARG A 68 9.51 -19.73 -36.39
CA ARG A 68 9.63 -18.27 -36.42
C ARG A 68 8.30 -17.57 -36.18
N GLU A 69 7.20 -18.15 -36.66
CA GLU A 69 5.86 -17.60 -36.47
C GLU A 69 5.49 -17.59 -34.98
N GLU A 70 5.87 -18.61 -34.21
CA GLU A 70 5.70 -18.60 -32.75
C GLU A 70 6.55 -17.52 -32.08
N ILE A 71 7.76 -17.26 -32.59
CA ILE A 71 8.60 -16.15 -32.10
C ILE A 71 7.91 -14.82 -32.36
N TYR A 72 7.41 -14.57 -33.57
CA TYR A 72 6.70 -13.32 -33.88
C TYR A 72 5.41 -13.16 -33.05
N ALA A 73 4.65 -14.24 -32.90
CA ALA A 73 3.38 -14.22 -32.20
C ALA A 73 3.54 -14.14 -30.66
N TRP A 74 4.54 -14.81 -30.09
CA TRP A 74 4.61 -15.03 -28.65
C TRP A 74 5.89 -14.52 -27.99
N PHE A 75 7.00 -14.36 -28.72
CA PHE A 75 8.23 -13.77 -28.17
C PHE A 75 8.32 -12.26 -28.44
N GLU A 76 8.08 -11.84 -29.69
CA GLU A 76 8.14 -10.44 -30.13
C GLU A 76 6.93 -9.64 -29.65
N THR A 77 5.73 -10.22 -29.78
CA THR A 77 4.49 -9.51 -29.44
C THR A 77 4.22 -9.59 -27.92
N LEU A 78 4.28 -8.44 -27.25
CA LEU A 78 3.92 -8.30 -25.83
C LEU A 78 2.41 -8.11 -25.67
N GLY A 79 1.76 -9.06 -25.00
CA GLY A 79 0.31 -9.09 -24.89
C GLY A 79 -0.33 -9.74 -26.11
N PHE A 80 -1.07 -10.82 -25.89
CA PHE A 80 -1.85 -11.50 -26.93
C PHE A 80 -3.31 -11.68 -26.48
N PRO A 81 -4.26 -11.80 -27.43
CA PRO A 81 -5.66 -12.03 -27.11
C PRO A 81 -5.87 -13.29 -26.25
N HIS A 82 -6.87 -13.24 -25.38
CA HIS A 82 -7.29 -14.39 -24.60
C HIS A 82 -8.01 -15.38 -25.51
N ASP A 83 -7.34 -16.43 -25.96
CA ASP A 83 -8.03 -17.53 -26.63
C ASP A 83 -8.76 -18.40 -25.61
N GLU A 84 -10.09 -18.48 -25.75
CA GLU A 84 -10.94 -19.47 -25.11
C GLU A 84 -10.56 -20.88 -25.63
N GLY A 85 -9.51 -21.46 -25.06
CA GLY A 85 -8.95 -22.76 -25.49
C GLY A 85 -7.46 -22.94 -25.20
N ASN A 86 -6.79 -21.93 -24.64
CA ASN A 86 -5.36 -22.01 -24.38
C ASN A 86 -5.04 -23.06 -23.29
N HIS A 87 -4.18 -24.03 -23.64
CA HIS A 87 -3.70 -25.13 -22.78
C HIS A 87 -2.72 -24.67 -21.69
N ARG A 88 -2.37 -23.37 -21.67
CA ARG A 88 -1.47 -22.76 -20.68
C ARG A 88 -2.14 -22.60 -19.32
N ILE A 89 -1.46 -23.09 -18.29
CA ILE A 89 -1.88 -23.00 -16.88
C ILE A 89 -1.63 -21.56 -16.38
N TYR A 90 -0.48 -20.97 -16.71
CA TYR A 90 -0.05 -19.68 -16.17
C TYR A 90 -0.12 -18.53 -17.18
N GLY A 91 0.45 -18.69 -18.37
CA GLY A 91 0.82 -17.70 -19.39
C GLY A 91 -0.31 -17.03 -20.16
N LYS A 92 -1.32 -16.49 -19.46
CA LYS A 92 -2.53 -15.90 -20.06
C LYS A 92 -2.39 -14.50 -20.65
N PHE A 93 -1.38 -13.73 -20.23
CA PHE A 93 -1.22 -12.32 -20.60
C PHE A 93 -0.05 -12.04 -21.54
N GLY A 94 0.90 -12.95 -21.69
CA GLY A 94 1.99 -12.77 -22.64
C GLY A 94 2.99 -11.66 -22.34
N LEU A 95 3.15 -11.28 -21.07
CA LEU A 95 4.04 -10.20 -20.63
C LEU A 95 5.18 -10.67 -19.72
N GLY A 96 5.04 -11.83 -19.07
CA GLY A 96 5.93 -12.29 -17.99
C GLY A 96 7.41 -12.34 -18.36
N ARG A 97 7.74 -12.87 -19.55
CA ARG A 97 9.13 -12.98 -20.05
C ARG A 97 9.88 -11.64 -20.07
N ALA A 98 9.16 -10.54 -20.32
CA ALA A 98 9.75 -9.23 -20.50
C ALA A 98 10.29 -8.64 -19.18
N GLN A 99 9.85 -9.15 -18.03
CA GLN A 99 10.32 -8.70 -16.72
C GLN A 99 11.83 -8.91 -16.54
N GLN A 100 12.39 -9.96 -17.15
CA GLN A 100 13.83 -10.24 -17.10
C GLN A 100 14.67 -9.17 -17.79
N TRP A 101 14.14 -8.58 -18.86
CA TRP A 101 14.83 -7.57 -19.65
C TRP A 101 15.06 -6.28 -18.85
N ALA A 102 14.32 -6.06 -17.77
CA ALA A 102 14.56 -4.92 -16.87
C ALA A 102 15.88 -5.06 -16.08
N TYR A 103 16.32 -6.30 -15.80
CA TYR A 103 17.45 -6.59 -14.91
C TYR A 103 18.71 -7.04 -15.66
N ALA A 104 18.56 -7.65 -16.83
CA ALA A 104 19.67 -8.23 -17.57
C ALA A 104 19.52 -8.09 -19.10
N SER A 105 20.65 -8.11 -19.79
CA SER A 105 20.67 -8.45 -21.22
C SER A 105 20.56 -9.97 -21.35
N ASN A 106 19.77 -10.45 -22.30
CA ASN A 106 19.38 -11.85 -22.38
C ASN A 106 19.72 -12.46 -23.74
N VAL A 107 20.12 -13.72 -23.70
CA VAL A 107 20.24 -14.60 -24.87
C VAL A 107 19.35 -15.80 -24.61
N TRP A 108 18.35 -15.97 -25.46
CA TRP A 108 17.42 -17.10 -25.43
C TRP A 108 17.78 -18.04 -26.55
N HIS A 109 18.09 -19.29 -26.23
CA HIS A 109 18.31 -20.38 -27.19
C HIS A 109 17.17 -21.38 -27.02
N SER A 110 16.32 -21.49 -28.02
CA SER A 110 15.18 -22.41 -28.01
C SER A 110 15.11 -23.12 -29.35
N ASN A 111 15.24 -24.44 -29.36
CA ASN A 111 15.38 -25.23 -30.58
C ASN A 111 16.46 -24.61 -31.49
N GLU A 112 16.13 -24.32 -32.74
CA GLU A 112 17.05 -23.73 -33.72
C GLU A 112 17.17 -22.20 -33.61
N PHE A 113 16.53 -21.56 -32.65
CA PHE A 113 16.44 -20.10 -32.59
C PHE A 113 17.24 -19.50 -31.44
N LEU A 114 18.01 -18.47 -31.77
CA LEU A 114 18.78 -17.65 -30.84
C LEU A 114 18.26 -16.21 -30.88
N MET A 115 17.76 -15.70 -29.75
CA MET A 115 17.20 -14.35 -29.61
C MET A 115 18.01 -13.55 -28.60
N HIS A 116 18.65 -12.46 -29.05
CA HIS A 116 19.42 -11.56 -28.20
C HIS A 116 18.64 -10.29 -27.91
N VAL A 117 18.30 -10.07 -26.65
CA VAL A 117 17.51 -8.92 -26.18
C VAL A 117 18.33 -8.09 -25.20
N ASP A 118 18.46 -6.79 -25.47
CA ASP A 118 19.06 -5.83 -24.54
C ASP A 118 18.30 -4.50 -24.62
N VAL A 119 17.30 -4.37 -23.74
CA VAL A 119 16.41 -3.20 -23.79
C VAL A 119 17.04 -1.92 -23.26
N GLN A 120 18.18 -2.00 -22.57
CA GLN A 120 18.86 -0.81 -22.06
C GLN A 120 19.82 -0.23 -23.11
N THR A 121 20.49 -1.07 -23.89
CA THR A 121 21.48 -0.61 -24.89
C THR A 121 20.95 -0.60 -26.31
N LYS A 122 20.07 -1.53 -26.69
CA LYS A 122 19.54 -1.67 -28.06
C LYS A 122 18.08 -1.22 -28.22
N GLY A 123 17.44 -0.76 -27.14
CA GLY A 123 16.03 -0.40 -27.18
C GLY A 123 15.13 -1.63 -27.37
N LEU A 124 14.04 -1.51 -28.12
CA LEU A 124 13.09 -2.64 -28.27
C LEU A 124 13.49 -3.65 -29.35
N ASP A 125 14.60 -3.40 -30.05
CA ASP A 125 15.09 -4.30 -31.08
C ASP A 125 15.77 -5.52 -30.45
N TYR A 126 15.53 -6.69 -31.04
CA TYR A 126 16.24 -7.93 -30.70
C TYR A 126 16.84 -8.55 -31.95
N VAL A 127 17.90 -9.33 -31.78
CA VAL A 127 18.54 -10.06 -32.88
C VAL A 127 18.05 -11.50 -32.86
N LEU A 128 17.43 -11.94 -33.96
CA LEU A 128 17.04 -13.34 -34.19
C LEU A 128 18.04 -14.00 -35.14
N GLN A 129 18.56 -15.16 -34.74
CA GLN A 129 19.46 -16.00 -35.54
C GLN A 129 19.00 -17.45 -35.50
N GLU A 130 19.24 -18.19 -36.58
CA GLU A 130 19.10 -19.64 -36.60
C GLU A 130 20.44 -20.30 -36.29
N THR A 131 20.41 -21.36 -35.49
CA THR A 131 21.58 -22.08 -35.00
C THR A 131 21.28 -23.57 -34.79
N GLU A 132 22.24 -24.32 -34.27
CA GLU A 132 22.05 -25.75 -33.98
C GLU A 132 20.89 -25.95 -32.99
N ALA A 133 20.00 -26.90 -33.32
CA ALA A 133 18.82 -27.17 -32.54
C ALA A 133 19.18 -27.74 -31.14
N ARG A 134 18.56 -27.18 -30.11
CA ARG A 134 18.64 -27.67 -28.72
C ARG A 134 17.25 -27.96 -28.17
N GLN A 135 17.08 -29.10 -27.51
CA GLN A 135 15.84 -29.41 -26.80
C GLN A 135 15.54 -28.37 -25.71
N GLY A 136 14.27 -27.92 -25.66
CA GLY A 136 13.79 -26.97 -24.66
C GLY A 136 14.32 -25.57 -24.87
N THR A 137 14.33 -24.79 -23.78
CA THR A 137 14.81 -23.40 -23.79
C THR A 137 15.95 -23.21 -22.80
N SER A 138 16.98 -22.50 -23.25
CA SER A 138 18.09 -22.01 -22.43
C SER A 138 18.13 -20.49 -22.46
N ILE A 139 18.08 -19.85 -21.30
CA ILE A 139 18.15 -18.39 -21.15
C ILE A 139 19.44 -18.08 -20.41
N PHE A 140 20.32 -17.30 -21.02
CA PHE A 140 21.46 -16.69 -20.34
C PHE A 140 21.18 -15.21 -20.12
N GLY A 141 21.35 -14.73 -18.89
CA GLY A 141 21.16 -13.34 -18.54
C GLY A 141 22.39 -12.75 -17.87
N LYS A 142 22.90 -11.63 -18.41
CA LYS A 142 23.97 -10.86 -17.77
C LYS A 142 23.36 -9.62 -17.12
N PHE A 143 23.51 -9.49 -15.80
CA PHE A 143 22.92 -8.37 -15.07
C PHE A 143 23.51 -7.03 -15.51
N TYR A 144 22.67 -6.01 -15.66
CA TYR A 144 23.15 -4.64 -15.90
C TYR A 144 23.88 -4.07 -14.68
N LYS A 145 23.48 -4.51 -13.48
CA LYS A 145 24.11 -4.20 -12.19
C LYS A 145 24.36 -5.51 -11.46
N ALA A 146 25.62 -5.76 -11.09
CA ALA A 146 25.95 -6.92 -10.27
C ALA A 146 25.19 -6.87 -8.93
N LEU A 147 24.68 -8.02 -8.51
CA LEU A 147 24.03 -8.21 -7.22
C LEU A 147 25.09 -8.28 -6.12
N SER A 148 24.82 -7.63 -5.00
CA SER A 148 25.53 -7.88 -3.75
C SER A 148 25.17 -9.27 -3.18
N ASP A 149 26.00 -9.79 -2.27
CA ASP A 149 25.74 -11.07 -1.62
C ASP A 149 24.37 -11.10 -0.90
N ALA A 150 23.96 -9.97 -0.31
CA ALA A 150 22.66 -9.85 0.32
C ALA A 150 21.50 -9.88 -0.68
N GLU A 151 21.64 -9.20 -1.83
CA GLU A 151 20.64 -9.24 -2.92
C GLU A 151 20.55 -10.65 -3.52
N LEU A 152 21.68 -11.36 -3.65
CA LEU A 152 21.72 -12.74 -4.15
C LEU A 152 21.01 -13.70 -3.19
N LEU A 153 21.33 -13.66 -1.89
CA LEU A 153 20.66 -14.48 -0.87
C LEU A 153 19.15 -14.20 -0.81
N GLN A 154 18.75 -12.93 -0.95
CA GLN A 154 17.35 -12.55 -0.99
C GLN A 154 16.65 -13.10 -2.23
N LEU A 155 17.29 -13.01 -3.41
CA LEU A 155 16.77 -13.56 -4.66
C LEU A 155 16.55 -15.07 -4.53
N GLU A 156 17.53 -15.80 -4.00
CA GLU A 156 17.45 -17.25 -3.84
C GLU A 156 16.30 -17.66 -2.92
N ALA A 157 16.20 -17.01 -1.74
CA ALA A 157 15.14 -17.27 -0.78
C ALA A 157 13.75 -16.87 -1.31
N GLU A 158 13.66 -15.77 -2.06
CA GLU A 158 12.42 -15.33 -2.70
C GLU A 158 11.98 -16.34 -3.76
N LEU A 159 12.88 -16.75 -4.66
CA LEU A 159 12.58 -17.69 -5.74
C LEU A 159 12.15 -19.05 -5.19
N GLU A 160 12.88 -19.61 -4.21
CA GLU A 160 12.51 -20.85 -3.54
C GLU A 160 11.10 -20.79 -2.94
N ARG A 161 10.72 -19.65 -2.36
CA ARG A 161 9.36 -19.46 -1.85
C ARG A 161 8.33 -19.29 -2.97
N LEU A 162 8.66 -18.57 -4.05
CA LEU A 162 7.74 -18.28 -5.15
C LEU A 162 7.29 -19.55 -5.88
N VAL A 163 8.22 -20.48 -6.13
CA VAL A 163 7.96 -21.67 -6.94
C VAL A 163 7.84 -22.96 -6.13
N ARG A 164 7.78 -22.87 -4.79
CA ARG A 164 7.85 -24.00 -3.85
C ARG A 164 7.00 -25.21 -4.25
N TYR A 165 5.81 -25.00 -4.78
CA TYR A 165 4.84 -26.06 -5.06
C TYR A 165 4.52 -26.20 -6.56
N VAL A 166 5.33 -25.59 -7.43
CA VAL A 166 5.16 -25.69 -8.89
C VAL A 166 5.36 -27.14 -9.34
N PRO A 167 4.55 -27.64 -10.30
CA PRO A 167 4.75 -28.97 -10.87
C PRO A 167 6.12 -29.14 -11.54
N GLY A 168 6.75 -30.30 -11.37
CA GLY A 168 8.06 -30.60 -11.92
C GLY A 168 9.23 -30.27 -10.99
N ALA A 169 10.44 -30.63 -11.42
CA ALA A 169 11.65 -30.47 -10.63
C ALA A 169 12.36 -29.16 -10.99
N VAL A 170 12.36 -28.18 -10.08
CA VAL A 170 13.09 -26.93 -10.24
C VAL A 170 14.32 -26.95 -9.35
N TYR A 171 15.49 -26.82 -9.95
CA TYR A 171 16.78 -26.73 -9.27
C TYR A 171 17.27 -25.28 -9.30
N LEU A 172 17.73 -24.78 -8.16
CA LEU A 172 18.42 -23.49 -8.03
C LEU A 172 19.83 -23.74 -7.48
N ASN A 173 20.86 -23.40 -8.26
CA ASN A 173 22.25 -23.66 -7.90
C ASN A 173 22.46 -25.12 -7.45
N ALA A 174 21.92 -26.07 -8.23
CA ALA A 174 21.87 -27.51 -7.99
C ALA A 174 21.04 -27.99 -6.77
N LYS A 175 20.39 -27.10 -6.02
CA LYS A 175 19.45 -27.45 -4.94
C LYS A 175 18.03 -27.59 -5.49
N LEU A 176 17.36 -28.71 -5.26
CA LEU A 176 15.93 -28.86 -5.55
C LEU A 176 15.12 -27.92 -4.64
N ILE A 177 14.33 -27.02 -5.23
CA ILE A 177 13.53 -26.02 -4.51
C ILE A 177 12.02 -26.23 -4.62
N THR A 178 11.56 -27.12 -5.51
CA THR A 178 10.16 -27.55 -5.57
C THR A 178 9.86 -28.72 -4.63
N LYS A 179 8.60 -28.83 -4.23
CA LYS A 179 8.02 -29.92 -3.46
C LYS A 179 6.69 -30.29 -4.09
N ASP A 180 6.40 -31.58 -4.17
CA ASP A 180 5.07 -32.03 -4.59
C ASP A 180 4.07 -31.81 -3.43
N PRO A 181 3.09 -30.89 -3.59
CA PRO A 181 2.11 -30.66 -2.54
C PRO A 181 1.33 -31.94 -2.19
N ALA A 182 1.13 -32.90 -3.10
CA ALA A 182 0.42 -34.14 -2.77
C ALA A 182 1.16 -35.04 -1.76
N THR A 183 2.47 -34.85 -1.59
CA THR A 183 3.32 -35.67 -0.69
C THR A 183 3.60 -35.00 0.66
N GLU A 184 3.21 -33.74 0.80
CA GLU A 184 3.46 -32.93 2.00
C GLU A 184 2.45 -33.24 3.11
N ALA A 185 2.86 -33.01 4.36
CA ALA A 185 1.96 -33.07 5.50
C ALA A 185 1.09 -31.79 5.57
N TRP A 186 -0.22 -31.96 5.45
CA TRP A 186 -1.22 -30.90 5.53
C TRP A 186 -2.16 -31.10 6.72
N ASP A 187 -2.64 -29.99 7.28
CA ASP A 187 -3.64 -30.02 8.36
C ASP A 187 -5.05 -30.31 7.83
N LEU A 188 -5.32 -29.89 6.60
CA LEU A 188 -6.56 -30.14 5.90
C LEU A 188 -6.31 -30.27 4.40
N GLU A 189 -7.04 -31.19 3.78
CA GLU A 189 -7.11 -31.34 2.33
C GLU A 189 -8.58 -31.31 1.90
N THR A 190 -8.88 -30.53 0.85
CA THR A 190 -10.21 -30.43 0.26
C THR A 190 -10.15 -30.79 -1.23
N ASN A 191 -11.29 -30.73 -1.91
CA ASN A 191 -11.32 -30.88 -3.37
C ASN A 191 -10.54 -29.74 -4.05
N GLU A 192 -10.58 -28.53 -3.50
CA GLU A 192 -9.97 -27.36 -4.11
C GLU A 192 -8.51 -27.10 -3.74
N ALA A 193 -8.09 -27.43 -2.51
CA ALA A 193 -6.78 -27.01 -2.00
C ALA A 193 -6.24 -27.86 -0.85
N TYR A 194 -4.93 -27.72 -0.61
CA TYR A 194 -4.23 -28.17 0.58
C TYR A 194 -4.02 -27.01 1.56
N TYR A 195 -4.08 -27.28 2.86
CA TYR A 195 -4.01 -26.27 3.91
C TYR A 195 -3.03 -26.69 5.00
N ARG A 196 -2.14 -25.77 5.36
CA ARG A 196 -1.29 -25.86 6.56
C ARG A 196 -1.53 -24.60 7.38
N PHE A 197 -1.96 -24.73 8.62
CA PHE A 197 -2.22 -23.61 9.51
C PHE A 197 -1.06 -23.44 10.48
N ASP A 198 -0.61 -22.20 10.63
CA ASP A 198 0.38 -21.82 11.64
C ASP A 198 -0.28 -20.87 12.65
N PRO A 199 -0.72 -21.36 13.82
CA PRO A 199 -1.34 -20.51 14.85
C PRO A 199 -0.43 -19.42 15.39
N LYS A 200 0.90 -19.56 15.26
CA LYS A 200 1.91 -18.59 15.70
C LYS A 200 2.38 -17.69 14.54
N GLY A 201 2.03 -18.04 13.32
CA GLY A 201 2.39 -17.30 12.11
C GLY A 201 1.73 -15.92 12.01
N TYR A 202 2.32 -15.10 11.14
CA TYR A 202 1.90 -13.72 10.90
C TYR A 202 1.17 -13.51 9.56
N SER A 203 1.34 -14.42 8.61
CA SER A 203 0.74 -14.35 7.27
C SER A 203 0.14 -15.69 6.83
N LEU A 204 -0.86 -15.60 5.96
CA LEU A 204 -1.39 -16.68 5.16
C LEU A 204 -0.82 -16.55 3.75
N ASP A 205 0.03 -17.49 3.37
CA ASP A 205 0.59 -17.61 2.03
C ASP A 205 -0.36 -18.38 1.14
N VAL A 206 -0.68 -17.83 -0.04
CA VAL A 206 -1.59 -18.47 -0.98
C VAL A 206 -0.88 -18.75 -2.30
N TYR A 207 -0.85 -20.03 -2.66
CA TYR A 207 -0.26 -20.54 -3.88
C TYR A 207 -1.36 -20.95 -4.86
N ASN A 208 -1.29 -20.46 -6.10
CA ASN A 208 -2.20 -20.80 -7.20
C ASN A 208 -1.47 -21.71 -8.19
N GLY A 209 -1.91 -22.96 -8.30
CA GLY A 209 -1.23 -23.95 -9.14
C GLY A 209 0.24 -24.10 -8.75
N GLY A 210 0.56 -23.99 -7.46
CA GLY A 210 1.93 -24.14 -6.96
C GLY A 210 2.79 -22.87 -6.93
N VAL A 211 2.37 -21.79 -7.59
CA VAL A 211 3.08 -20.50 -7.57
C VAL A 211 2.49 -19.59 -6.51
N LEU A 212 3.35 -18.99 -5.69
CA LEU A 212 2.94 -18.04 -4.67
C LEU A 212 2.37 -16.76 -5.28
N VAL A 213 1.13 -16.44 -4.91
CA VAL A 213 0.41 -15.25 -5.40
C VAL A 213 0.52 -14.10 -4.41
N ASN A 214 0.19 -14.35 -3.14
CA ASN A 214 0.11 -13.30 -2.14
C ASN A 214 0.36 -13.85 -0.72
N HIS A 215 0.76 -12.92 0.16
CA HIS A 215 0.87 -13.10 1.60
C HIS A 215 -0.16 -12.20 2.29
N PHE A 216 -1.25 -12.79 2.74
CA PHE A 216 -2.26 -12.04 3.48
C PHE A 216 -1.88 -11.96 4.95
N GLY A 217 -1.79 -10.77 5.50
CA GLY A 217 -1.58 -10.62 6.94
C GLY A 217 -2.69 -11.32 7.73
N ARG A 218 -2.34 -11.94 8.86
CA ARG A 218 -3.27 -12.72 9.70
C ARG A 218 -4.57 -11.99 10.02
N TYR A 219 -4.52 -10.67 10.16
CA TYR A 219 -5.69 -9.84 10.45
C TYR A 219 -6.78 -9.92 9.37
N ARG A 220 -6.45 -10.26 8.12
CA ARG A 220 -7.40 -10.26 7.00
C ARG A 220 -8.32 -11.48 7.03
N PHE A 221 -7.79 -12.64 7.45
CA PHE A 221 -8.51 -13.91 7.44
C PHE A 221 -8.54 -14.62 8.79
N SER A 222 -8.03 -13.96 9.84
CA SER A 222 -7.86 -14.50 11.20
C SER A 222 -7.05 -15.79 11.29
N CYS A 223 -6.30 -16.15 10.25
CA CYS A 223 -5.44 -17.32 10.18
C CYS A 223 -4.09 -16.98 9.55
N ALA A 224 -3.11 -17.85 9.77
CA ALA A 224 -1.80 -17.80 9.14
C ALA A 224 -1.42 -19.24 8.73
N GLY A 225 -0.42 -19.38 7.86
CA GLY A 225 0.00 -20.65 7.29
C GLY A 225 0.07 -20.62 5.76
N GLU A 226 -0.22 -21.74 5.10
CA GLU A 226 -0.12 -21.93 3.66
C GLU A 226 -1.41 -22.53 3.09
N VAL A 227 -1.80 -22.09 1.90
CA VAL A 227 -2.88 -22.67 1.10
C VAL A 227 -2.37 -22.89 -0.30
N VAL A 228 -2.48 -24.11 -0.81
CA VAL A 228 -2.03 -24.47 -2.17
C VAL A 228 -3.20 -25.00 -2.96
N THR A 229 -3.60 -24.32 -4.04
CA THR A 229 -4.69 -24.81 -4.89
C THR A 229 -4.28 -26.03 -5.70
N LYS A 230 -5.21 -26.96 -5.88
CA LYS A 230 -5.03 -28.11 -6.78
C LYS A 230 -5.13 -27.66 -8.25
N PRO A 231 -4.53 -28.39 -9.21
CA PRO A 231 -4.44 -27.97 -10.62
C PRO A 231 -5.77 -27.56 -11.27
N ASP A 232 -6.86 -28.27 -10.95
CA ASP A 232 -8.19 -28.02 -11.53
C ASP A 232 -8.89 -26.77 -10.94
N PHE A 233 -8.32 -26.16 -9.90
CA PHE A 233 -8.94 -25.09 -9.12
C PHE A 233 -8.12 -23.80 -9.17
N THR A 234 -7.88 -23.31 -10.39
CA THR A 234 -7.14 -22.06 -10.59
C THR A 234 -7.89 -20.84 -10.05
N LEU A 235 -7.16 -19.95 -9.37
CA LEU A 235 -7.65 -18.67 -8.89
C LEU A 235 -7.70 -17.64 -10.03
N SER A 236 -8.71 -16.77 -10.00
CA SER A 236 -8.78 -15.60 -10.86
C SER A 236 -7.92 -14.50 -10.23
N LEU A 237 -6.81 -14.17 -10.88
CA LEU A 237 -5.83 -13.20 -10.39
C LEU A 237 -5.89 -11.89 -11.18
N ASN A 238 -5.42 -10.80 -10.58
CA ASN A 238 -5.21 -9.55 -11.32
C ASN A 238 -4.07 -9.69 -12.36
N VAL A 239 -3.93 -8.70 -13.25
CA VAL A 239 -2.92 -8.71 -14.33
C VAL A 239 -1.49 -8.86 -13.77
N ALA A 240 -1.22 -8.28 -12.59
CA ALA A 240 0.08 -8.35 -11.92
C ALA A 240 0.29 -9.65 -11.11
N ARG A 241 -0.67 -10.58 -11.12
CA ARG A 241 -0.67 -11.87 -10.42
C ARG A 241 -0.28 -11.80 -8.94
N ASN A 242 -0.58 -10.69 -8.28
CA ASN A 242 -0.21 -10.45 -6.88
C ASN A 242 -1.43 -10.33 -5.95
N ASP A 243 -2.64 -10.38 -6.49
CA ASP A 243 -3.86 -10.43 -5.68
C ASP A 243 -4.96 -11.23 -6.38
N ILE A 244 -5.89 -11.73 -5.56
CA ILE A 244 -7.03 -12.53 -5.99
C ILE A 244 -8.18 -11.58 -6.33
N MET A 245 -8.75 -11.72 -7.53
CA MET A 245 -9.89 -10.90 -7.95
C MET A 245 -11.10 -11.18 -7.07
N SER A 246 -11.87 -10.13 -6.73
CA SER A 246 -13.11 -10.25 -5.97
C SER A 246 -14.16 -11.13 -6.66
N SER A 247 -14.09 -11.25 -8.00
CA SER A 247 -14.94 -12.09 -8.83
C SER A 247 -14.53 -13.56 -8.87
N CYS A 248 -13.45 -13.97 -8.19
CA CYS A 248 -12.98 -15.36 -8.23
C CYS A 248 -14.01 -16.32 -7.59
N PRO A 249 -14.54 -17.31 -8.33
CA PRO A 249 -15.56 -18.23 -7.80
C PRO A 249 -14.98 -19.31 -6.89
N VAL A 250 -13.68 -19.61 -7.03
CA VAL A 250 -12.97 -20.63 -6.25
C VAL A 250 -12.63 -20.10 -4.85
N TRP A 251 -12.27 -18.81 -4.75
CA TRP A 251 -11.75 -18.24 -3.52
C TRP A 251 -12.71 -18.33 -2.31
N PRO A 252 -14.02 -18.02 -2.43
CA PRO A 252 -14.97 -18.22 -1.32
C PRO A 252 -15.05 -19.68 -0.85
N ARG A 253 -14.90 -20.65 -1.78
CA ARG A 253 -14.90 -22.08 -1.43
C ARG A 253 -13.66 -22.48 -0.68
N ILE A 254 -12.51 -21.88 -0.98
CA ILE A 254 -11.28 -22.09 -0.23
C ILE A 254 -11.37 -21.44 1.15
N ALA A 255 -11.80 -20.18 1.20
CA ALA A 255 -11.81 -19.37 2.42
C ALA A 255 -12.79 -19.88 3.49
N LYS A 256 -13.85 -20.62 3.11
CA LYS A 256 -14.79 -21.24 4.06
C LYS A 256 -14.13 -22.25 5.01
N HIS A 257 -12.96 -22.79 4.63
CA HIS A 257 -12.21 -23.77 5.40
C HIS A 257 -11.17 -23.14 6.33
N PHE A 258 -10.98 -21.82 6.28
CA PHE A 258 -10.10 -21.17 7.22
C PHE A 258 -10.66 -21.37 8.63
N PRO A 259 -9.81 -21.75 9.59
CA PRO A 259 -10.26 -22.00 10.95
C PRO A 259 -10.97 -20.74 11.41
N ALA A 260 -12.15 -20.95 11.99
CA ALA A 260 -12.88 -19.89 12.66
C ALA A 260 -12.12 -19.50 13.93
N THR A 261 -10.95 -18.86 13.81
CA THR A 261 -10.39 -18.00 14.85
C THR A 261 -11.11 -16.65 14.82
N VAL A 262 -12.43 -16.74 14.74
CA VAL A 262 -13.34 -15.85 15.43
C VAL A 262 -13.91 -16.72 16.55
N ALA A 263 -13.15 -16.83 17.63
CA ALA A 263 -13.79 -16.54 18.90
C ALA A 263 -14.50 -15.22 18.64
N LYS A 264 -15.82 -15.28 18.43
CA LYS A 264 -16.65 -14.09 18.48
C LYS A 264 -16.14 -13.37 19.71
N GLU A 265 -15.70 -12.12 19.57
CA GLU A 265 -15.30 -11.28 20.70
C GLU A 265 -16.43 -11.16 21.77
N LYS A 266 -17.60 -11.76 21.52
CA LYS A 266 -18.74 -11.87 22.40
C LYS A 266 -18.67 -12.97 23.47
N ASP A 267 -17.79 -13.98 23.35
CA ASP A 267 -17.69 -15.10 24.32
C ASP A 267 -16.27 -15.31 24.86
N LYS A 268 -15.58 -14.24 25.27
CA LYS A 268 -14.62 -14.43 26.36
C LYS A 268 -15.44 -14.77 27.62
N PRO A 269 -15.09 -15.80 28.42
CA PRO A 269 -15.52 -15.76 29.82
C PRO A 269 -15.11 -14.38 30.32
N LYS A 270 -16.05 -13.60 30.88
CA LYS A 270 -15.76 -12.27 31.42
C LYS A 270 -14.49 -12.41 32.24
N VAL A 271 -13.35 -11.95 31.70
CA VAL A 271 -12.11 -11.89 32.44
C VAL A 271 -12.51 -11.09 33.68
N ARG A 272 -12.40 -11.73 34.85
CA ARG A 272 -12.70 -11.07 36.11
C ARG A 272 -11.97 -9.73 36.05
N LYS A 273 -12.74 -8.63 36.05
CA LYS A 273 -12.10 -7.32 36.08
C LYS A 273 -11.28 -7.29 37.36
N ASP A 274 -9.97 -7.11 37.20
CA ASP A 274 -9.11 -6.85 38.35
C ASP A 274 -9.75 -5.70 39.15
N THR A 275 -9.88 -5.92 40.45
CA THR A 275 -10.32 -4.87 41.37
C THR A 275 -9.27 -3.78 41.45
N GLU A 276 -9.68 -2.57 41.86
CA GLU A 276 -8.74 -1.46 42.01
C GLU A 276 -7.64 -1.79 43.05
N GLU A 277 -7.96 -2.59 44.07
CA GLU A 277 -7.01 -3.07 45.09
C GLU A 277 -5.98 -4.03 44.48
N GLU A 278 -6.41 -5.03 43.71
CA GLU A 278 -5.50 -5.95 42.99
C GLU A 278 -4.56 -5.20 42.04
N LEU A 279 -5.08 -4.20 41.30
CA LEU A 279 -4.26 -3.38 40.42
C LEU A 279 -3.24 -2.52 41.19
N LYS A 280 -3.59 -2.00 42.37
CA LYS A 280 -2.67 -1.26 43.26
C LYS A 280 -1.57 -2.16 43.79
N GLU A 281 -1.89 -3.38 44.20
CA GLU A 281 -0.91 -4.37 44.64
C GLU A 281 0.09 -4.69 43.53
N VAL A 282 -0.40 -4.92 42.31
CA VAL A 282 0.46 -5.18 41.15
C VAL A 282 1.33 -3.96 40.82
N ALA A 283 0.78 -2.75 40.84
CA ALA A 283 1.56 -1.53 40.63
C ALA A 283 2.66 -1.35 41.70
N ASN A 284 2.36 -1.66 42.96
CA ASN A 284 3.34 -1.63 44.05
C ASN A 284 4.43 -2.70 43.87
N ALA A 285 4.06 -3.92 43.45
CA ALA A 285 5.02 -4.99 43.16
C ALA A 285 5.98 -4.60 42.02
N VAL A 286 5.48 -3.91 40.99
CA VAL A 286 6.30 -3.36 39.90
C VAL A 286 7.23 -2.26 40.42
N LYS A 287 6.74 -1.30 41.22
CA LYS A 287 7.56 -0.24 41.82
C LYS A 287 8.65 -0.79 42.73
N ALA A 288 8.38 -1.87 43.45
CA ALA A 288 9.34 -2.57 44.31
C ALA A 288 10.34 -3.44 43.52
N GLY A 289 10.22 -3.55 42.19
CA GLY A 289 11.08 -4.38 41.35
C GLY A 289 10.82 -5.89 41.45
N THR A 290 9.80 -6.31 42.20
CA THR A 290 9.46 -7.73 42.42
C THR A 290 8.66 -8.35 41.26
N LYS A 291 8.10 -7.52 40.37
CA LYS A 291 7.37 -7.95 39.17
C LYS A 291 7.79 -7.12 37.95
N PRO A 292 8.21 -7.73 36.82
CA PRO A 292 8.54 -6.99 35.61
C PRO A 292 7.32 -6.28 35.01
N LEU A 293 7.45 -4.98 34.69
CA LEU A 293 6.35 -4.15 34.15
C LEU A 293 5.72 -4.75 32.88
N PHE A 294 6.55 -5.25 31.96
CA PHE A 294 6.09 -5.89 30.72
C PHE A 294 5.08 -7.01 31.00
N SER A 295 5.47 -7.97 31.86
CA SER A 295 4.62 -9.09 32.27
C SER A 295 3.38 -8.64 33.06
N ALA A 296 3.50 -7.58 33.85
CA ALA A 296 2.38 -7.03 34.61
C ALA A 296 1.31 -6.46 33.68
N LEU A 297 1.72 -5.72 32.63
CA LEU A 297 0.80 -5.13 31.65
C LEU A 297 0.18 -6.15 30.69
N GLU A 298 0.89 -7.22 30.35
CA GLU A 298 0.30 -8.32 29.56
C GLU A 298 -0.82 -9.03 30.33
N ASN A 299 -0.61 -9.29 31.62
CA ASN A 299 -1.56 -10.01 32.45
C ASN A 299 -2.67 -9.10 33.01
N HIS A 300 -2.38 -7.83 33.24
CA HIS A 300 -3.33 -6.85 33.77
C HIS A 300 -3.36 -5.58 32.90
N PRO A 301 -4.01 -5.62 31.72
CA PRO A 301 -4.05 -4.48 30.81
C PRO A 301 -4.68 -3.21 31.39
N GLN A 302 -5.44 -3.32 32.49
CA GLN A 302 -6.05 -2.16 33.18
C GLN A 302 -5.08 -1.42 34.10
N LEU A 303 -3.84 -1.90 34.27
CA LEU A 303 -2.79 -1.15 34.97
C LEU A 303 -2.51 0.22 34.33
N VAL A 304 -2.67 0.34 33.00
CA VAL A 304 -2.61 1.61 32.29
C VAL A 304 -3.79 1.71 31.35
N THR A 305 -4.66 2.69 31.59
CA THR A 305 -5.90 2.86 30.83
C THR A 305 -5.86 4.11 29.98
N SER A 306 -6.41 4.01 28.78
CA SER A 306 -6.63 5.15 27.89
C SER A 306 -7.80 6.01 28.36
N VAL A 307 -7.88 7.24 27.83
CA VAL A 307 -9.04 8.13 28.02
C VAL A 307 -10.36 7.49 27.53
N LEU A 308 -10.30 6.49 26.64
CA LEU A 308 -11.44 5.70 26.16
C LEU A 308 -11.84 4.57 27.12
N GLY A 309 -11.11 4.38 28.23
CA GLY A 309 -11.34 3.32 29.20
C GLY A 309 -10.84 1.94 28.79
N ARG A 310 -10.02 1.84 27.73
CA ARG A 310 -9.37 0.59 27.31
C ARG A 310 -7.96 0.48 27.87
N GLY A 311 -7.51 -0.72 28.22
CA GLY A 311 -6.13 -0.98 28.60
C GLY A 311 -5.17 -0.69 27.44
N ILE A 312 -4.00 -0.12 27.75
CA ILE A 312 -2.96 0.22 26.77
C ILE A 312 -1.83 -0.80 26.86
N LYS A 313 -1.35 -1.28 25.70
CA LYS A 313 -0.27 -2.26 25.65
C LYS A 313 1.07 -1.58 25.94
N TYR A 314 2.00 -2.34 26.51
CA TYR A 314 3.36 -1.88 26.81
C TYR A 314 4.02 -1.17 25.62
N PHE A 315 4.06 -1.83 24.46
CA PHE A 315 4.70 -1.28 23.27
C PHE A 315 4.00 -0.04 22.68
N ASP A 316 2.72 0.20 22.95
CA ASP A 316 2.06 1.42 22.49
C ASP A 316 2.52 2.68 23.28
N LEU A 317 3.16 2.50 24.44
CA LEU A 317 3.70 3.58 25.27
C LEU A 317 5.21 3.80 25.10
N VAL A 318 5.93 2.76 24.67
CA VAL A 318 7.40 2.81 24.52
C VAL A 318 7.89 2.94 23.08
N SER A 319 7.04 2.72 22.08
CA SER A 319 7.50 2.71 20.69
C SER A 319 7.57 4.08 20.05
N ASP A 320 8.57 4.27 19.18
CA ASP A 320 8.89 5.50 18.45
C ASP A 320 8.04 5.74 17.19
N TRP A 321 7.47 4.70 16.58
CA TRP A 321 6.71 4.82 15.32
C TRP A 321 5.28 5.37 15.45
N ARG A 322 4.70 5.44 16.66
CA ARG A 322 3.27 5.77 16.88
C ARG A 322 3.00 7.15 17.48
N ALA A 323 3.96 8.07 17.32
CA ALA A 323 4.02 9.45 17.82
C ALA A 323 4.66 9.58 19.22
N PRO A 324 5.55 10.57 19.43
CA PRO A 324 6.41 10.68 20.62
C PRO A 324 5.69 11.23 21.85
N VAL A 325 4.36 11.38 21.84
CA VAL A 325 3.62 12.09 22.89
C VAL A 325 2.63 11.19 23.60
N VAL A 326 2.72 11.15 24.92
CA VAL A 326 1.77 10.51 25.84
C VAL A 326 1.08 11.60 26.65
N LEU A 327 -0.18 11.88 26.33
CA LEU A 327 -1.01 12.85 27.04
C LEU A 327 -1.77 12.17 28.19
N PHE A 328 -1.75 12.77 29.36
CA PHE A 328 -2.55 12.38 30.51
C PHE A 328 -3.75 13.33 30.64
N ALA A 329 -4.96 12.79 30.50
CA ALA A 329 -6.19 13.58 30.55
C ALA A 329 -7.31 12.85 31.31
N PRO A 330 -8.36 13.56 31.76
CA PRO A 330 -9.52 12.90 32.37
C PRO A 330 -10.11 11.83 31.46
N LYS A 331 -10.70 10.79 32.05
CA LYS A 331 -11.42 9.78 31.28
C LYS A 331 -12.56 10.45 30.52
N GLY A 332 -12.66 10.15 29.22
CA GLY A 332 -13.66 10.76 28.34
C GLY A 332 -13.30 12.15 27.80
N ASP A 333 -12.11 12.68 28.07
CA ASP A 333 -11.65 13.98 27.56
C ASP A 333 -11.66 14.04 26.02
N GLU A 334 -12.26 15.09 25.46
CA GLU A 334 -12.46 15.24 24.01
C GLU A 334 -11.15 15.47 23.25
N LEU A 335 -10.20 16.22 23.85
CA LEU A 335 -8.89 16.43 23.24
C LEU A 335 -8.10 15.12 23.21
N GLY A 336 -8.10 14.36 24.30
CA GLY A 336 -7.51 13.02 24.37
C GLY A 336 -8.11 12.05 23.35
N LYS A 337 -9.45 12.03 23.21
CA LYS A 337 -10.14 11.23 22.17
C LYS A 337 -9.67 11.61 20.78
N ARG A 338 -9.55 12.92 20.52
CA ARG A 338 -9.14 13.48 19.23
C ARG A 338 -7.68 13.12 18.89
N ILE A 339 -6.77 13.23 19.84
CA ILE A 339 -5.35 12.84 19.69
C ILE A 339 -5.22 11.36 19.29
N VAL A 340 -5.96 10.48 19.98
CA VAL A 340 -5.97 9.03 19.67
C VAL A 340 -6.54 8.78 18.28
N LYS A 341 -7.67 9.41 17.93
CA LYS A 341 -8.34 9.23 16.63
C LYS A 341 -7.44 9.67 15.47
N LEU A 342 -6.77 10.82 15.61
CA LEU A 342 -5.88 11.39 14.60
C LEU A 342 -4.47 10.75 14.60
N ARG A 343 -4.22 9.78 15.50
CA ARG A 343 -2.91 9.12 15.67
C ARG A 343 -1.76 10.11 15.90
N LYS A 344 -2.03 11.22 16.59
CA LYS A 344 -1.03 12.26 16.94
C LYS A 344 -0.32 11.97 18.27
N GLY A 345 -0.79 10.97 19.02
CA GLY A 345 -0.23 10.56 20.31
C GLY A 345 -1.08 9.50 20.99
N THR A 346 -0.62 9.06 22.16
CA THR A 346 -1.37 8.16 23.05
C THR A 346 -2.00 8.97 24.18
N ALA A 347 -3.30 8.82 24.42
CA ALA A 347 -3.98 9.51 25.53
C ALA A 347 -4.31 8.54 26.67
N VAL A 348 -3.63 8.70 27.78
CA VAL A 348 -3.74 7.95 29.04
C VAL A 348 -4.70 8.67 29.99
N SER A 349 -5.51 7.91 30.72
CA SER A 349 -6.38 8.47 31.75
C SER A 349 -5.57 8.90 32.97
N LEU A 350 -5.89 10.07 33.53
CA LEU A 350 -5.35 10.54 34.81
C LEU A 350 -5.62 9.57 35.97
N ASP A 351 -6.64 8.72 35.89
CA ASP A 351 -6.89 7.68 36.89
C ASP A 351 -5.76 6.64 36.94
N THR A 352 -4.99 6.49 35.87
CA THR A 352 -3.76 5.68 35.87
C THR A 352 -2.73 6.25 36.84
N LEU A 353 -2.51 7.58 36.86
CA LEU A 353 -1.55 8.16 37.80
C LEU A 353 -1.99 7.93 39.25
N LYS A 354 -3.29 8.09 39.53
CA LYS A 354 -3.87 7.82 40.85
C LYS A 354 -3.66 6.35 41.27
N LEU A 355 -3.92 5.40 40.36
CA LEU A 355 -3.73 3.97 40.61
C LEU A 355 -2.28 3.66 41.03
N TRP A 356 -1.31 4.29 40.38
CA TRP A 356 0.11 4.10 40.67
C TRP A 356 0.62 4.92 41.87
N GLY A 357 -0.20 5.82 42.42
CA GLY A 357 0.20 6.75 43.48
C GLY A 357 1.13 7.86 42.99
N PHE A 358 1.03 8.23 41.72
CA PHE A 358 1.82 9.29 41.09
C PHE A 358 0.98 10.58 40.95
N THR A 359 1.66 11.72 41.06
CA THR A 359 1.09 13.06 40.85
C THR A 359 1.47 13.62 39.48
N GLU A 360 2.56 13.13 38.90
CA GLU A 360 3.11 13.64 37.63
C GLU A 360 3.33 12.52 36.59
N PRO A 361 3.07 12.80 35.30
CA PRO A 361 3.40 11.89 34.19
C PRO A 361 4.85 11.40 34.16
N SER A 362 5.78 12.26 34.59
CA SER A 362 7.22 11.99 34.65
C SER A 362 7.56 10.77 35.51
N GLN A 363 6.82 10.56 36.60
CA GLN A 363 7.04 9.44 37.52
C GLN A 363 6.68 8.11 36.88
N LEU A 364 5.56 8.05 36.14
CA LEU A 364 5.19 6.84 35.40
C LEU A 364 6.16 6.60 34.23
N LYS A 365 6.60 7.66 33.54
CA LYS A 365 7.62 7.57 32.48
C LYS A 365 8.91 6.92 33.01
N ALA A 366 9.35 7.26 34.22
CA ALA A 366 10.55 6.68 34.84
C ALA A 366 10.40 5.15 35.06
N VAL A 367 9.23 4.68 35.50
CA VAL A 367 8.97 3.23 35.64
C VAL A 367 9.10 2.50 34.30
N PHE A 368 8.60 3.09 33.21
CA PHE A 368 8.75 2.54 31.86
C PHE A 368 10.20 2.59 31.36
N ALA A 369 10.95 3.65 31.67
CA ALA A 369 12.38 3.75 31.35
C ALA A 369 13.19 2.64 32.02
N GLU A 370 12.96 2.39 33.32
CA GLU A 370 13.63 1.29 34.05
C GLU A 370 13.27 -0.08 33.46
N SER A 371 12.01 -0.28 33.10
CA SER A 371 11.61 -1.52 32.42
C SER A 371 12.28 -1.68 31.05
N LEU A 372 12.46 -0.60 30.29
CA LEU A 372 13.11 -0.63 28.98
C LEU A 372 14.61 -0.93 29.07
N LYS A 373 15.29 -0.43 30.10
CA LYS A 373 16.70 -0.76 30.36
C LYS A 373 16.95 -2.26 30.44
N VAL A 374 15.97 -3.04 30.89
CA VAL A 374 16.06 -4.49 31.01
C VAL A 374 15.57 -5.19 29.73
N GLN A 375 14.48 -4.70 29.12
CA GLN A 375 13.81 -5.39 28.01
C GLN A 375 14.39 -5.06 26.63
N ASP A 376 14.71 -3.79 26.37
CA ASP A 376 15.23 -3.32 25.09
C ASP A 376 16.05 -2.03 25.28
N PRO A 377 17.32 -2.15 25.72
CA PRO A 377 18.20 -0.99 25.96
C PRO A 377 18.39 -0.10 24.74
N SER A 378 18.28 -0.67 23.53
CA SER A 378 18.52 0.05 22.27
C SER A 378 17.51 1.17 22.02
N ARG A 379 16.33 1.08 22.63
CA ARG A 379 15.24 2.06 22.49
C ARG A 379 15.22 3.15 23.54
N LEU A 380 16.01 3.01 24.61
CA LEU A 380 15.94 3.90 25.78
C LEU A 380 16.19 5.37 25.40
N ALA A 381 17.25 5.64 24.64
CA ALA A 381 17.60 7.00 24.22
C ALA A 381 16.47 7.68 23.42
N ARG A 382 15.74 6.91 22.60
CA ARG A 382 14.59 7.43 21.85
C ARG A 382 13.38 7.63 22.74
N PHE A 383 13.11 6.67 23.63
CA PHE A 383 12.03 6.75 24.61
C PHE A 383 12.17 7.94 25.56
N GLU A 384 13.40 8.26 25.98
CA GLU A 384 13.68 9.40 26.84
C GLU A 384 13.29 10.73 26.18
N ASN A 385 13.31 10.81 24.85
CA ASN A 385 12.83 11.98 24.09
C ASN A 385 11.30 12.05 23.97
N ASN A 386 10.55 11.02 24.38
CA ASN A 386 9.08 11.06 24.35
C ASN A 386 8.54 12.08 25.36
N VAL A 387 7.57 12.89 24.93
CA VAL A 387 6.91 13.89 25.78
C VAL A 387 5.78 13.21 26.54
N TRP A 388 5.86 13.20 27.87
CA TRP A 388 4.79 12.72 28.74
C TRP A 388 4.26 13.92 29.51
N THR A 389 3.02 14.32 29.24
CA THR A 389 2.49 15.62 29.71
C THR A 389 1.02 15.50 30.11
N ALA A 390 0.58 16.35 31.04
CA ALA A 390 -0.84 16.57 31.33
C ALA A 390 -1.39 17.83 30.64
N ASP A 391 -0.53 18.67 30.06
CA ASP A 391 -0.91 19.90 29.38
C ASP A 391 -1.13 19.66 27.88
N GLY A 392 -2.29 19.06 27.57
CA GLY A 392 -2.66 18.79 26.19
C GLY A 392 -2.88 20.04 25.35
N ARG A 393 -3.25 21.17 25.98
CA ARG A 393 -3.56 22.41 25.25
C ARG A 393 -2.30 23.09 24.74
N ALA A 394 -1.26 23.18 25.57
CA ALA A 394 0.04 23.70 25.12
C ALA A 394 0.70 22.76 24.11
N THR A 395 0.50 21.44 24.26
CA THR A 395 1.15 20.43 23.40
C THR A 395 0.48 20.30 22.03
N PHE A 396 -0.84 20.48 21.95
CA PHE A 396 -1.62 20.35 20.72
C PHE A 396 -2.58 21.55 20.50
N PRO A 397 -2.06 22.78 20.36
CA PRO A 397 -2.88 23.99 20.32
C PRO A 397 -3.92 23.98 19.18
N SER A 398 -3.57 23.38 18.04
CA SER A 398 -4.43 23.20 16.88
C SER A 398 -5.60 22.24 17.09
N LEU A 399 -5.45 21.23 17.95
CA LEU A 399 -6.48 20.24 18.24
C LEU A 399 -7.49 20.74 19.29
N VAL A 400 -7.14 21.82 20.00
CA VAL A 400 -8.05 22.56 20.86
C VAL A 400 -8.96 23.49 20.04
N SER A 401 -8.57 23.79 18.79
CA SER A 401 -9.38 24.64 17.91
C SER A 401 -10.69 23.96 17.48
N ASN A 402 -11.73 24.76 17.25
CA ASN A 402 -13.00 24.33 16.63
C ASN A 402 -12.84 23.90 15.17
N ARG A 403 -11.62 23.92 14.63
CA ARG A 403 -11.28 23.50 13.27
C ARG A 403 -11.04 22.00 13.30
N ILE A 404 -11.86 21.20 12.64
CA ILE A 404 -11.80 19.72 12.66
C ILE A 404 -11.45 19.23 11.27
N VAL A 405 -10.37 18.48 11.13
CA VAL A 405 -10.07 17.70 9.92
C VAL A 405 -10.88 16.41 9.98
N LEU A 406 -11.58 16.07 8.90
CA LEU A 406 -12.39 14.86 8.80
C LEU A 406 -11.67 13.82 7.95
N ALA A 407 -11.64 12.57 8.43
CA ALA A 407 -11.11 11.48 7.64
C ALA A 407 -12.01 11.24 6.42
N HIS A 408 -11.44 10.79 5.30
CA HIS A 408 -12.19 10.54 4.07
C HIS A 408 -13.42 9.65 4.28
N SER A 409 -13.35 8.67 5.19
CA SER A 409 -14.47 7.77 5.52
C SER A 409 -15.68 8.49 6.13
N GLU A 410 -15.45 9.60 6.83
CA GLU A 410 -16.44 10.39 7.57
C GLU A 410 -17.18 11.41 6.71
N LEU A 411 -16.75 11.58 5.46
CA LEU A 411 -17.37 12.47 4.50
C LEU A 411 -18.60 11.83 3.84
N GLU A 412 -19.60 12.63 3.53
CA GLU A 412 -20.74 12.22 2.72
C GLU A 412 -20.30 11.88 1.29
N PRO A 413 -21.07 11.09 0.52
CA PRO A 413 -20.68 10.70 -0.84
C PRO A 413 -20.30 11.85 -1.77
N ALA A 414 -21.07 12.95 -1.75
CA ALA A 414 -20.79 14.16 -2.54
C ALA A 414 -19.51 14.87 -2.07
N GLU A 415 -19.26 14.88 -0.76
CA GLU A 415 -18.05 15.46 -0.16
C GLU A 415 -16.82 14.62 -0.49
N LYS A 416 -16.93 13.29 -0.51
CA LYS A 416 -15.88 12.37 -0.96
C LYS A 416 -15.52 12.59 -2.43
N ALA A 417 -16.52 12.82 -3.28
CA ALA A 417 -16.31 13.14 -4.69
C ALA A 417 -15.58 14.50 -4.85
N ALA A 418 -16.02 15.52 -4.11
CA ALA A 418 -15.41 16.85 -4.12
C ALA A 418 -13.96 16.80 -3.58
N GLN A 419 -13.72 16.12 -2.46
CA GLN A 419 -12.39 15.99 -1.89
C GLN A 419 -11.44 15.28 -2.85
N THR A 420 -11.87 14.17 -3.48
CA THR A 420 -11.06 13.46 -4.49
C THR A 420 -10.72 14.36 -5.68
N ALA A 421 -11.70 15.14 -6.16
CA ALA A 421 -11.48 16.08 -7.25
C ALA A 421 -10.44 17.15 -6.90
N PHE A 422 -10.63 17.85 -5.77
CA PHE A 422 -9.73 18.91 -5.31
C PHE A 422 -8.32 18.37 -4.98
N LYS A 423 -8.23 17.18 -4.39
CA LYS A 423 -6.97 16.51 -4.05
C LYS A 423 -6.17 16.06 -5.28
N THR A 424 -6.86 15.70 -6.36
CA THR A 424 -6.19 15.34 -7.62
C THR A 424 -5.67 16.58 -8.34
N SER A 425 -6.42 17.68 -8.27
CA SER A 425 -6.08 18.94 -8.91
C SER A 425 -4.99 19.73 -8.17
N THR A 426 -4.65 19.35 -6.94
CA THR A 426 -3.70 20.12 -6.11
C THR A 426 -2.30 20.17 -6.71
N ILE A 427 -1.95 19.29 -7.65
CA ILE A 427 -0.67 19.31 -8.37
C ILE A 427 -0.43 20.66 -9.07
N TYR A 428 -1.49 21.30 -9.58
CA TYR A 428 -1.41 22.57 -10.29
C TYR A 428 -1.15 23.74 -9.35
N LEU A 429 -1.67 23.66 -8.11
CA LEU A 429 -1.42 24.68 -7.09
C LEU A 429 -0.08 24.46 -6.37
N ALA A 430 0.31 23.21 -6.16
CA ALA A 430 1.39 22.85 -5.25
C ALA A 430 2.71 23.53 -5.61
N LYS A 431 3.11 23.53 -6.88
CA LYS A 431 4.38 24.10 -7.31
C LYS A 431 4.41 25.62 -7.19
N ASP A 432 3.38 26.28 -7.71
CA ASP A 432 3.37 27.73 -7.87
C ASP A 432 3.03 28.44 -6.55
N LEU A 433 2.08 27.89 -5.78
CA LEU A 433 1.77 28.41 -4.46
C LEU A 433 2.94 28.18 -3.48
N ALA A 434 3.59 27.01 -3.50
CA ALA A 434 4.74 26.75 -2.62
C ALA A 434 5.87 27.73 -2.90
N SER A 435 6.26 27.92 -4.15
CA SER A 435 7.31 28.89 -4.52
C SER A 435 7.00 30.31 -4.01
N LEU A 436 5.77 30.78 -4.21
CA LEU A 436 5.35 32.12 -3.78
C LEU A 436 5.34 32.26 -2.25
N VAL A 437 4.86 31.25 -1.54
CA VAL A 437 4.71 31.28 -0.08
C VAL A 437 6.04 31.04 0.65
N GLU A 438 6.90 30.16 0.12
CA GLU A 438 8.25 29.90 0.62
C GLU A 438 9.15 31.13 0.47
N SER A 439 9.02 31.87 -0.63
CA SER A 439 9.75 33.15 -0.83
C SER A 439 9.46 34.18 0.28
N ARG A 440 8.37 33.98 1.03
CA ARG A 440 7.94 34.85 2.13
C ARG A 440 8.11 34.22 3.51
N GLY A 441 8.80 33.07 3.62
CA GLY A 441 9.21 32.45 4.88
C GLY A 441 8.22 31.46 5.48
N LEU A 442 7.17 31.06 4.75
CA LEU A 442 6.23 30.03 5.18
C LEU A 442 6.48 28.74 4.38
N ALA A 443 6.81 27.66 5.09
CA ALA A 443 7.03 26.35 4.48
C ALA A 443 5.71 25.57 4.44
N LEU A 444 5.27 25.17 3.25
CA LEU A 444 4.19 24.20 3.07
C LEU A 444 4.76 22.78 3.17
N SER A 445 3.90 21.77 3.35
CA SER A 445 4.32 20.37 3.56
C SER A 445 5.37 19.90 2.54
N LYS A 446 6.43 19.23 3.00
CA LYS A 446 7.55 18.76 2.17
C LYS A 446 7.06 17.91 0.98
N GLY A 447 7.12 18.47 -0.23
CA GLY A 447 7.03 17.74 -1.49
C GLY A 447 5.70 17.79 -2.25
N ALA A 448 4.58 18.16 -1.62
CA ALA A 448 3.30 18.42 -2.29
C ALA A 448 2.34 19.15 -1.34
N LEU A 449 1.57 20.12 -1.85
CA LEU A 449 0.46 20.72 -1.10
C LEU A 449 -0.62 19.66 -0.85
N HIS A 450 -0.70 19.16 0.38
CA HIS A 450 -1.74 18.21 0.77
C HIS A 450 -3.06 18.93 1.02
N LEU A 451 -4.14 18.44 0.43
CA LEU A 451 -5.48 19.00 0.59
C LEU A 451 -6.40 18.03 1.35
N GLU A 452 -7.02 18.54 2.40
CA GLU A 452 -7.95 17.81 3.25
C GLU A 452 -9.29 18.56 3.40
N PHE A 453 -10.31 17.87 3.88
CA PHE A 453 -11.62 18.47 4.16
C PHE A 453 -11.87 18.47 5.66
N GLY A 454 -12.57 19.50 6.13
CA GLY A 454 -12.90 19.65 7.53
C GLY A 454 -14.14 20.49 7.78
N ASP A 455 -14.39 20.78 9.06
CA ASP A 455 -15.42 21.71 9.51
C ASP A 455 -14.79 22.74 10.45
N ALA A 456 -15.12 24.01 10.23
CA ALA A 456 -14.73 25.13 11.07
C ALA A 456 -15.88 26.15 11.01
N PRO A 457 -16.45 26.58 12.16
CA PRO A 457 -17.58 27.52 12.15
C PRO A 457 -17.24 28.83 11.44
N ASP A 458 -16.05 29.36 11.70
CA ASP A 458 -15.64 30.72 11.38
C ASP A 458 -14.63 30.82 10.22
N HIS A 459 -14.30 29.70 9.59
CA HIS A 459 -13.32 29.65 8.49
C HIS A 459 -13.84 28.83 7.30
N LEU A 460 -13.59 29.32 6.10
CA LEU A 460 -13.73 28.61 4.82
C LEU A 460 -12.57 27.63 4.59
N ALA A 461 -11.37 27.93 5.10
CA ALA A 461 -10.21 27.05 5.05
C ALA A 461 -9.13 27.47 6.08
N TRP A 462 -8.21 26.55 6.38
CA TRP A 462 -7.06 26.81 7.26
C TRP A 462 -5.86 25.93 6.89
N LEU A 463 -4.68 26.28 7.38
CA LEU A 463 -3.52 25.39 7.31
C LEU A 463 -3.53 24.43 8.52
N GLY A 464 -3.43 23.13 8.24
CA GLY A 464 -3.22 22.08 9.25
C GLY A 464 -1.79 22.11 9.79
N ASP A 465 -1.57 21.42 10.92
CA ASP A 465 -0.28 21.40 11.62
C ASP A 465 0.88 20.80 10.82
N ASP A 466 0.54 19.95 9.86
CA ASP A 466 1.50 19.34 8.94
C ASP A 466 1.72 20.18 7.67
N GLY A 467 1.14 21.38 7.61
CA GLY A 467 1.22 22.27 6.45
C GLY A 467 0.21 21.92 5.34
N SER A 468 -0.77 21.05 5.60
CA SER A 468 -1.86 20.77 4.68
C SER A 468 -2.85 21.93 4.56
N LEU A 469 -3.45 22.13 3.39
CA LEU A 469 -4.57 23.04 3.18
C LEU A 469 -5.88 22.31 3.47
N VAL A 470 -6.59 22.71 4.52
CA VAL A 470 -7.86 22.11 4.91
C VAL A 470 -9.02 23.01 4.47
N LEU A 471 -9.89 22.47 3.64
CA LEU A 471 -11.06 23.17 3.10
C LEU A 471 -12.33 22.81 3.87
N ARG A 472 -13.21 23.79 4.11
CA ARG A 472 -14.52 23.52 4.71
C ARG A 472 -15.38 22.71 3.75
N ARG A 473 -15.75 21.50 4.17
CA ARG A 473 -16.32 20.45 3.31
C ARG A 473 -17.58 20.88 2.54
N LYS A 474 -18.50 21.61 3.19
CA LYS A 474 -19.81 21.93 2.61
C LYS A 474 -19.69 22.96 1.51
N GLU A 475 -18.87 23.97 1.72
CA GLU A 475 -18.60 25.07 0.80
C GLU A 475 -17.76 24.59 -0.38
N ALA A 476 -16.74 23.75 -0.13
CA ALA A 476 -15.96 23.11 -1.19
C ALA A 476 -16.84 22.22 -2.09
N THR A 477 -17.75 21.46 -1.50
CA THR A 477 -18.68 20.60 -2.26
C THR A 477 -19.64 21.44 -3.10
N LYS A 478 -20.26 22.48 -2.52
CA LYS A 478 -21.11 23.43 -3.27
C LYS A 478 -20.35 24.13 -4.39
N ALA A 479 -19.07 24.45 -4.19
CA ALA A 479 -18.24 25.05 -5.23
C ALA A 479 -18.01 24.08 -6.39
N ALA A 480 -17.72 22.81 -6.10
CA ALA A 480 -17.54 21.76 -7.09
C ALA A 480 -18.81 21.53 -7.95
N GLU A 481 -19.97 21.52 -7.29
CA GLU A 481 -21.30 21.45 -7.91
C GLU A 481 -21.59 22.69 -8.78
N GLY A 482 -21.16 23.86 -8.33
CA GLY A 482 -21.38 25.15 -8.98
C GLY A 482 -20.56 25.38 -10.26
N GLY A 483 -19.61 24.49 -10.59
CA GLY A 483 -18.81 24.57 -11.81
C GLY A 483 -17.58 25.47 -11.71
N LEU A 484 -16.91 25.69 -12.85
CA LEU A 484 -15.59 26.33 -12.93
C LEU A 484 -15.52 27.67 -12.17
N ALA A 485 -16.42 28.60 -12.48
CA ALA A 485 -16.44 29.93 -11.88
C ALA A 485 -16.61 29.89 -10.34
N LYS A 486 -17.39 28.93 -9.83
CA LYS A 486 -17.58 28.75 -8.38
C LYS A 486 -16.38 28.12 -7.72
N VAL A 487 -15.69 27.18 -8.39
CA VAL A 487 -14.43 26.62 -7.90
C VAL A 487 -13.35 27.70 -7.83
N ILE A 488 -13.19 28.53 -8.86
CA ILE A 488 -12.22 29.65 -8.86
C ILE A 488 -12.52 30.60 -7.70
N SER A 489 -13.76 31.08 -7.60
CA SER A 489 -14.15 32.04 -6.56
C SER A 489 -13.97 31.47 -5.15
N TYR A 490 -14.35 30.21 -4.93
CA TYR A 490 -14.19 29.54 -3.64
C TYR A 490 -12.72 29.32 -3.30
N LEU A 491 -11.92 28.84 -4.24
CA LEU A 491 -10.50 28.57 -4.02
C LEU A 491 -9.76 29.85 -3.61
N MET A 492 -10.02 30.98 -4.28
CA MET A 492 -9.38 32.26 -3.93
C MET A 492 -9.76 32.73 -2.52
N GLN A 493 -11.02 32.58 -2.12
CA GLN A 493 -11.46 32.91 -0.76
C GLN A 493 -10.87 31.96 0.28
N ALA A 494 -10.81 30.67 -0.03
CA ALA A 494 -10.22 29.66 0.84
C ALA A 494 -8.71 29.86 1.04
N LEU A 495 -7.96 30.12 -0.03
CA LEU A 495 -6.54 30.43 0.07
C LEU A 495 -6.30 31.71 0.86
N ARG A 496 -7.14 32.74 0.66
CA ARG A 496 -7.06 33.97 1.45
C ARG A 496 -7.24 33.69 2.94
N ASP A 497 -8.29 32.96 3.30
CA ASP A 497 -8.61 32.63 4.69
C ASP A 497 -7.52 31.77 5.33
N ALA A 498 -7.04 30.74 4.62
CA ALA A 498 -6.00 29.84 5.14
C ALA A 498 -4.64 30.52 5.34
N LEU A 499 -4.31 31.51 4.51
CA LEU A 499 -3.03 32.20 4.56
C LEU A 499 -3.06 33.51 5.37
N ALA A 500 -4.25 34.02 5.72
CA ALA A 500 -4.42 35.28 6.45
C ALA A 500 -3.70 35.26 7.80
N GLU A 501 -3.86 34.17 8.56
CA GLU A 501 -3.24 34.01 9.87
C GLU A 501 -1.70 34.01 9.81
N PRO A 502 -1.03 33.22 8.95
CA PRO A 502 0.44 33.21 8.89
C PRO A 502 1.08 34.37 8.10
N LEU A 503 0.39 34.99 7.14
CA LEU A 503 1.00 35.96 6.22
C LEU A 503 0.44 37.39 6.33
N GLY A 504 -0.67 37.59 7.05
CA GLY A 504 -1.28 38.90 7.27
C GLY A 504 -1.65 39.62 5.97
N GLU A 505 -1.31 40.90 5.87
CA GLU A 505 -1.61 41.75 4.70
C GLU A 505 -0.94 41.28 3.40
N ARG A 506 0.10 40.44 3.50
CA ARG A 506 0.88 39.96 2.33
C ARG A 506 0.14 38.91 1.51
N VAL A 507 -0.98 38.38 2.02
CA VAL A 507 -1.79 37.37 1.32
C VAL A 507 -2.30 37.89 -0.01
N ASP A 508 -2.75 39.14 -0.05
CA ASP A 508 -3.34 39.70 -1.27
C ASP A 508 -2.30 39.88 -2.39
N GLU A 509 -1.06 40.22 -2.04
CA GLU A 509 0.05 40.23 -3.00
C GLU A 509 0.31 38.85 -3.59
N ILE A 510 0.32 37.81 -2.76
CA ILE A 510 0.58 36.43 -3.19
C ILE A 510 -0.54 35.92 -4.07
N LEU A 511 -1.80 36.17 -3.69
CA LEU A 511 -2.96 35.78 -4.48
C LEU A 511 -3.02 36.52 -5.81
N LEU A 512 -2.67 37.80 -5.84
CA LEU A 512 -2.56 38.57 -7.07
C LEU A 512 -1.46 38.01 -7.97
N ALA A 513 -0.28 37.71 -7.42
CA ALA A 513 0.81 37.07 -8.16
C ALA A 513 0.40 35.69 -8.71
N LEU A 514 -0.25 34.87 -7.88
CA LEU A 514 -0.73 33.54 -8.29
C LEU A 514 -1.70 33.64 -9.48
N VAL A 515 -2.62 34.61 -9.49
CA VAL A 515 -3.59 34.78 -10.58
C VAL A 515 -2.98 35.44 -11.82
N THR A 516 -2.02 36.35 -11.66
CA THR A 516 -1.48 37.14 -12.79
C THR A 516 -0.25 36.52 -13.43
N GLN A 517 0.52 35.72 -12.70
CA GLN A 517 1.80 35.17 -13.14
C GLN A 517 1.72 33.68 -13.47
N THR A 518 0.61 33.01 -13.16
CA THR A 518 0.47 31.55 -13.31
C THR A 518 -0.92 31.18 -13.84
N SER A 519 -1.02 30.02 -14.47
CA SER A 519 -2.29 29.38 -14.85
C SER A 519 -2.85 28.48 -13.75
N ALA A 520 -2.17 28.35 -12.61
CA ALA A 520 -2.42 27.34 -11.58
C ALA A 520 -3.86 27.32 -11.06
N VAL A 521 -4.46 28.50 -10.82
CA VAL A 521 -5.84 28.61 -10.32
C VAL A 521 -6.85 28.16 -11.38
N GLY A 522 -6.60 28.50 -12.65
CA GLY A 522 -7.45 28.08 -13.77
C GLY A 522 -7.38 26.59 -14.01
N GLU A 523 -6.17 26.03 -14.11
CA GLU A 523 -5.93 24.60 -14.33
C GLU A 523 -6.44 23.74 -13.16
N PHE A 524 -6.24 24.21 -11.93
CA PHE A 524 -6.84 23.58 -10.76
C PHE A 524 -8.36 23.54 -10.90
N ALA A 525 -8.98 24.68 -11.18
CA ALA A 525 -10.43 24.78 -11.18
C ALA A 525 -11.09 24.01 -12.31
N GLU A 526 -10.48 24.01 -13.50
CA GLU A 526 -10.93 23.21 -14.65
C GLU A 526 -10.84 21.73 -14.35
N THR A 527 -9.69 21.27 -13.86
CA THR A 527 -9.48 19.87 -13.52
C THR A 527 -10.39 19.43 -12.38
N ALA A 528 -10.52 20.23 -11.31
CA ALA A 528 -11.36 19.90 -10.16
C ALA A 528 -12.83 19.84 -10.58
N ALA A 529 -13.24 20.77 -11.45
CA ALA A 529 -14.58 20.78 -12.01
C ALA A 529 -14.86 19.51 -12.84
N ALA A 530 -14.00 19.18 -13.81
CA ALA A 530 -14.16 18.00 -14.65
C ALA A 530 -14.11 16.71 -13.82
N ARG A 531 -13.15 16.61 -12.88
CA ARG A 531 -12.96 15.44 -12.04
C ARG A 531 -14.14 15.21 -11.09
N TYR A 532 -14.76 16.27 -10.58
CA TYR A 532 -15.96 16.13 -9.74
C TYR A 532 -17.11 15.46 -10.51
N VAL A 533 -17.34 15.83 -11.77
CA VAL A 533 -18.35 15.19 -12.64
C VAL A 533 -18.04 13.70 -12.81
N TYR A 534 -16.77 13.38 -13.08
CA TYR A 534 -16.32 11.99 -13.20
C TYR A 534 -16.56 11.19 -11.92
N GLU A 535 -16.21 11.74 -10.75
CA GLU A 535 -16.42 11.07 -9.46
C GLU A 535 -17.92 10.93 -9.12
N CYS A 536 -18.76 11.89 -9.50
CA CYS A 536 -20.21 11.76 -9.37
C CYS A 536 -20.76 10.64 -10.27
N LYS A 537 -20.35 10.57 -11.55
CA LYS A 537 -20.73 9.45 -12.46
C LYS A 537 -20.29 8.10 -11.88
N LYS A 538 -19.05 8.00 -11.39
CA LYS A 538 -18.49 6.78 -10.80
C LYS A 538 -19.23 6.30 -9.54
N LYS A 539 -19.82 7.22 -8.78
CA LYS A 539 -20.47 6.96 -7.50
C LYS A 539 -22.00 7.02 -7.56
N ASP A 540 -22.57 7.10 -8.76
CA ASP A 540 -24.02 7.22 -9.01
C ASP A 540 -24.65 8.40 -8.24
N LEU A 541 -23.97 9.55 -8.25
CA LEU A 541 -24.43 10.78 -7.60
C LEU A 541 -25.09 11.72 -8.62
N PRO A 542 -26.05 12.57 -8.17
CA PRO A 542 -26.66 13.58 -9.03
C PRO A 542 -25.61 14.44 -9.72
N LEU A 543 -25.68 14.52 -11.05
CA LEU A 543 -24.77 15.35 -11.81
C LEU A 543 -25.19 16.82 -11.70
N PRO A 544 -24.22 17.75 -11.58
CA PRO A 544 -24.54 19.17 -11.56
C PRO A 544 -25.11 19.60 -12.92
N GLN A 545 -26.44 19.82 -12.97
CA GLN A 545 -27.19 20.06 -14.22
C GLN A 545 -26.67 21.25 -15.05
N ARG A 546 -26.22 22.33 -14.39
CA ARG A 546 -25.60 23.48 -15.08
C ARG A 546 -24.35 23.10 -15.88
N LYS A 547 -23.63 22.07 -15.42
CA LYS A 547 -22.35 21.64 -15.99
C LYS A 547 -22.51 20.72 -17.18
N LEU A 548 -23.58 19.92 -17.21
CA LEU A 548 -23.98 19.17 -18.40
C LEU A 548 -24.30 20.12 -19.56
N ALA A 549 -24.92 21.28 -19.28
CA ALA A 549 -25.19 22.29 -20.30
C ALA A 549 -23.91 22.99 -20.81
N ASP A 550 -22.91 23.20 -19.97
CA ASP A 550 -21.63 23.82 -20.37
C ASP A 550 -20.69 22.83 -21.08
N LEU A 551 -20.66 21.55 -20.65
CA LEU A 551 -19.91 20.49 -21.33
C LEU A 551 -20.52 20.15 -22.70
N ALA A 552 -21.86 20.14 -22.81
CA ALA A 552 -22.55 19.97 -24.09
C ALA A 552 -22.25 21.12 -25.08
N LYS A 553 -22.05 22.35 -24.60
CA LYS A 553 -21.62 23.48 -25.44
C LYS A 553 -20.16 23.36 -25.91
N LEU A 554 -19.34 22.60 -25.20
CA LEU A 554 -17.94 22.33 -25.54
C LEU A 554 -17.78 21.05 -26.39
N GLY A 555 -18.87 20.38 -26.78
CA GLY A 555 -18.84 19.18 -27.61
C GLY A 555 -18.34 17.93 -26.88
N ILE A 556 -18.39 17.92 -25.55
CA ILE A 556 -18.00 16.77 -24.71
C ILE A 556 -19.30 16.05 -24.30
N GLU A 557 -19.52 14.85 -24.87
CA GLU A 557 -20.69 13.98 -24.58
C GLU A 557 -20.72 13.44 -23.13
#